data_AF-A0A2T1LQB3-F1
#
_entry.id   AF-A0A2T1LQB3-F1
#
_cell.length_a   1.000
_cell.length_b   1.000
_cell.length_c   1.000
_cell.angle_alpha   90.00
_cell.angle_beta   90.00
_cell.angle_gamma   90.00
#
_symmetry.space_group_name_H-M   'P 1'
#
loop_
_entity.id
_entity.type
_entity.pdbx_description
1 polymer ?
#
loop_
_entity_poly.entity_id
_entity_poly.type
_entity_poly.pdbx_seq_one_letter_code
_entity_poly.pdbx_strand_id
1 'polypeptide(L)'
;AQIVVEVNSLVKSSQYSQSQTDLSVNLGGTTLNLVRRYDSLSHDEMGSFGQGWQLANLETDLQTNVPSTRQEYLGIFAAFEVGTRLYLTLPDSRRVGFTFAPVEQSITGLTYYTPAWVADAGVDYTLESAETLLTSAGSKFYDLVTAKPYHPSSPNEKAFTLTAPDGTLYHLNASGKVIEQVVSNGDRLFYSDSGITASSGETIRFIKDAMGRLTFITAPDGTKLVYSYDFDGQLISAQNLQLGTSTRYGYAEDKLILVTGEPGKVISYGATPVISHSSADLGSVSQFTGSVINGFVNERSLYSFSLRDSELSSTATGTVLLSVDVQGSALLPKIVGITPIATQTNVQSAFALFAMQQSGLNLLELNGLGDVQFKLSIAGDLNHDGQVDGVDLQLLSSAISGGNYLGDVDVNRDGVLSGADLQILGSNYGFSANRAPVVNGTSVLTHQDLGVSIPVGTLASDPEGDAIFWKMVNPVNGTVILREDGQTAWFKPILGYTGLASFELMASDGFSAS
;
A
#
# COMPACT_ATOMS: atom_id res chain seq x y z
N ALA A 1 18.40 -5.77 -39.49
CA ALA A 1 19.14 -4.90 -38.56
C ALA A 1 18.15 -4.36 -37.56
N GLN A 2 18.35 -4.63 -36.28
CA GLN A 2 17.55 -4.05 -35.20
C GLN A 2 18.30 -2.81 -34.72
N ILE A 3 17.64 -1.65 -34.76
CA ILE A 3 18.20 -0.43 -34.19
C ILE A 3 17.84 -0.48 -32.71
N VAL A 4 18.85 -0.68 -31.85
CA VAL A 4 18.69 -0.58 -30.41
C VAL A 4 18.66 0.91 -30.07
N VAL A 5 17.53 1.38 -29.57
CA VAL A 5 17.38 2.75 -29.07
C VAL A 5 17.47 2.69 -27.55
N GLU A 6 18.53 3.25 -26.98
CA GLU A 6 18.61 3.52 -25.53
C GLU A 6 17.80 4.80 -25.25
N VAL A 7 16.61 4.65 -24.65
CA VAL A 7 15.82 5.79 -24.15
C VAL A 7 16.01 5.85 -22.63
N ASN A 8 17.12 6.44 -22.19
CA ASN A 8 17.30 6.82 -20.79
C ASN A 8 17.11 8.34 -20.69
N SER A 9 15.95 8.77 -20.19
CA SER A 9 15.72 10.17 -19.87
C SER A 9 15.81 10.35 -18.36
N LEU A 10 16.66 11.29 -17.93
CA LEU A 10 16.67 11.78 -16.54
C LEU A 10 15.32 12.39 -16.13
N VAL A 11 14.55 12.87 -17.10
CA VAL A 11 13.23 13.45 -16.90
C VAL A 11 12.16 12.53 -17.49
N LYS A 12 11.41 11.87 -16.62
CA LYS A 12 10.24 11.07 -16.98
C LYS A 12 8.99 11.92 -16.73
N SER A 13 8.62 12.77 -17.69
CA SER A 13 7.58 13.79 -17.47
C SER A 13 6.22 13.20 -17.06
N SER A 14 5.87 12.01 -17.56
CA SER A 14 4.62 11.32 -17.23
C SER A 14 4.68 10.46 -15.96
N GLN A 15 5.83 10.41 -15.28
CA GLN A 15 6.02 9.60 -14.07
C GLN A 15 5.57 10.37 -12.83
N TYR A 16 4.78 9.71 -12.00
CA TYR A 16 4.59 10.07 -10.61
C TYR A 16 5.29 9.02 -9.74
N SER A 17 6.11 9.47 -8.81
CA SER A 17 6.72 8.61 -7.80
C SER A 17 6.59 9.24 -6.42
N GLN A 18 6.55 8.39 -5.40
CA GLN A 18 6.62 8.83 -4.01
C GLN A 18 7.24 7.75 -3.14
N SER A 19 7.81 8.17 -2.02
CA SER A 19 8.36 7.29 -1.00
C SER A 19 7.84 7.70 0.37
N GLN A 20 7.60 6.71 1.22
CA GLN A 20 7.14 6.89 2.59
C GLN A 20 7.98 5.99 3.51
N THR A 21 8.55 6.57 4.57
CA THR A 21 9.18 5.80 5.64
C THR A 21 8.08 5.29 6.56
N ASP A 22 7.82 3.99 6.54
CA ASP A 22 6.79 3.37 7.39
C ASP A 22 7.32 3.16 8.82
N LEU A 23 8.64 2.92 8.96
CA LEU A 23 9.28 2.71 10.25
C LEU A 23 10.80 2.99 10.20
N SER A 24 11.33 3.61 11.26
CA SER A 24 12.77 3.73 11.52
C SER A 24 13.12 2.88 12.74
N VAL A 25 13.98 1.88 12.57
CA VAL A 25 14.37 0.92 13.61
C VAL A 25 15.87 0.94 13.80
N ASN A 26 16.33 0.88 15.05
CA ASN A 26 17.71 0.54 15.35
C ASN A 26 17.85 -0.99 15.29
N LEU A 27 18.65 -1.49 14.36
CA LEU A 27 18.88 -2.91 14.13
C LEU A 27 20.39 -3.17 14.16
N GLY A 28 20.85 -3.86 15.20
CA GLY A 28 22.27 -4.17 15.37
C GLY A 28 23.16 -2.94 15.55
N GLY A 29 22.64 -1.84 16.09
CA GLY A 29 23.38 -0.58 16.26
C GLY A 29 23.27 0.38 15.08
N THR A 30 22.66 -0.05 13.97
CA THR A 30 22.43 0.79 12.77
C THR A 30 20.96 1.20 12.67
N THR A 31 20.70 2.47 12.36
CA THR A 31 19.35 2.93 12.03
C THR A 31 18.97 2.50 10.61
N LEU A 32 17.98 1.63 10.49
CA LEU A 32 17.38 1.19 9.23
C LEU A 32 15.99 1.82 9.06
N ASN A 33 15.76 2.44 7.91
CA ASN A 33 14.45 2.94 7.50
C ASN A 33 13.79 1.91 6.58
N LEU A 34 12.58 1.46 6.92
CA LEU A 34 11.73 0.68 6.02
C LEU A 34 10.96 1.67 5.14
N VAL A 35 11.39 1.79 3.88
CA VAL A 35 10.84 2.76 2.94
C VAL A 35 10.01 2.05 1.88
N ARG A 36 8.74 2.40 1.83
CA ARG A 36 7.81 1.96 0.78
C ARG A 36 7.78 3.00 -0.33
N ARG A 37 7.94 2.56 -1.57
CA ARG A 37 7.99 3.42 -2.76
C ARG A 37 6.93 3.03 -3.76
N TYR A 38 6.25 4.03 -4.32
CA TYR A 38 5.37 3.89 -5.48
C TYR A 38 6.01 4.49 -6.73
N ASP A 39 5.85 3.82 -7.87
CA ASP A 39 6.19 4.32 -9.20
C ASP A 39 5.05 4.07 -10.20
N SER A 40 4.48 5.14 -10.76
CA SER A 40 3.37 5.04 -11.71
C SER A 40 3.74 4.42 -13.04
N LEU A 41 5.03 4.29 -13.37
CA LEU A 41 5.48 3.60 -14.59
C LEU A 41 5.58 2.08 -14.41
N SER A 42 5.60 1.61 -13.17
CA SER A 42 5.62 0.19 -12.79
C SER A 42 4.28 -0.22 -12.17
N HIS A 43 3.20 0.51 -12.47
CA HIS A 43 1.90 0.34 -11.82
C HIS A 43 1.25 -1.03 -12.08
N ASP A 44 1.74 -1.78 -13.07
CA ASP A 44 1.34 -3.14 -13.42
C ASP A 44 2.35 -4.21 -12.95
N GLU A 45 3.48 -3.79 -12.37
CA GLU A 45 4.52 -4.68 -11.87
C GLU A 45 4.31 -5.00 -10.38
N MET A 46 4.33 -6.28 -10.04
CA MET A 46 4.20 -6.76 -8.65
C MET A 46 5.49 -6.52 -7.86
N GLY A 47 5.41 -5.71 -6.80
CA GLY A 47 6.50 -5.54 -5.83
C GLY A 47 6.13 -6.06 -4.43
N SER A 48 6.99 -5.78 -3.44
CA SER A 48 6.80 -6.25 -2.05
C SER A 48 5.49 -5.79 -1.41
N PHE A 49 4.88 -4.71 -1.88
CA PHE A 49 3.59 -4.21 -1.38
C PHE A 49 2.52 -4.15 -2.47
N GLY A 50 2.54 -5.08 -3.41
CA GLY A 50 1.56 -5.11 -4.50
C GLY A 50 2.00 -4.33 -5.74
N GLN A 51 1.05 -4.14 -6.66
CA GLN A 51 1.31 -3.51 -7.95
C GLN A 51 1.78 -2.06 -7.81
N GLY A 52 2.88 -1.70 -8.48
CA GLY A 52 3.47 -0.36 -8.41
C GLY A 52 4.20 -0.03 -7.11
N TRP A 53 4.18 -0.91 -6.09
CA TRP A 53 4.76 -0.64 -4.78
C TRP A 53 5.88 -1.60 -4.39
N GLN A 54 7.02 -1.04 -4.00
CA GLN A 54 8.23 -1.78 -3.68
C GLN A 54 8.77 -1.41 -2.29
N LEU A 55 9.51 -2.34 -1.68
CA LEU A 55 10.34 -2.06 -0.51
C LEU A 55 11.70 -1.55 -1.00
N ALA A 56 11.91 -0.24 -0.92
CA ALA A 56 13.02 0.46 -1.58
C ALA A 56 14.40 -0.03 -1.12
N ASN A 57 14.53 -0.45 0.14
CA ASN A 57 15.78 -0.96 0.71
C ASN A 57 16.13 -2.38 0.26
N LEU A 58 15.17 -3.10 -0.33
CA LEU A 58 15.33 -4.49 -0.75
C LEU A 58 15.36 -4.62 -2.29
N GLU A 59 14.55 -3.83 -2.98
CA GLU A 59 14.26 -3.99 -4.41
C GLU A 59 14.87 -2.85 -5.24
N THR A 60 15.86 -3.19 -6.08
CA THR A 60 16.54 -2.20 -6.92
C THR A 60 15.95 -2.08 -8.33
N ASP A 61 15.07 -2.98 -8.77
CA ASP A 61 14.63 -3.05 -10.18
C ASP A 61 15.83 -3.07 -11.16
N LEU A 62 16.70 -4.06 -10.97
CA LEU A 62 17.89 -4.24 -11.81
C LEU A 62 17.49 -4.75 -13.19
N GLN A 63 17.92 -4.03 -14.22
CA GLN A 63 17.65 -4.35 -15.62
C GLN A 63 18.93 -4.24 -16.44
N THR A 64 19.02 -5.00 -17.54
CA THR A 64 20.13 -4.89 -18.49
C THR A 64 19.61 -4.80 -19.91
N ASN A 65 20.41 -4.25 -20.83
CA ASN A 65 20.07 -4.25 -22.27
C ASN A 65 20.40 -5.59 -22.97
N VAL A 66 20.80 -6.61 -22.21
CA VAL A 66 21.10 -7.93 -22.75
C VAL A 66 19.78 -8.66 -23.06
N PRO A 67 19.55 -9.12 -24.30
CA PRO A 67 18.31 -9.82 -24.64
C PRO A 67 18.16 -11.12 -23.86
N SER A 68 16.94 -11.39 -23.38
CA SER A 68 16.60 -12.70 -22.85
C SER A 68 16.64 -13.76 -23.96
N THR A 69 17.27 -14.89 -23.65
CA THR A 69 17.29 -16.14 -24.40
C THR A 69 15.99 -16.93 -24.27
N ARG A 70 15.12 -16.57 -23.31
CA ARG A 70 13.94 -17.33 -22.86
C ARG A 70 14.28 -18.71 -22.28
N GLN A 71 15.55 -18.93 -21.95
CA GLN A 71 16.08 -20.19 -21.41
C GLN A 71 16.91 -19.95 -20.14
N GLU A 72 16.78 -18.78 -19.51
CA GLU A 72 17.49 -18.42 -18.28
C GLU A 72 17.14 -19.37 -17.13
N TYR A 73 15.91 -19.90 -17.10
CA TYR A 73 15.49 -20.92 -16.14
C TYR A 73 16.29 -22.24 -16.26
N LEU A 74 16.95 -22.47 -17.38
CA LEU A 74 17.88 -23.58 -17.61
C LEU A 74 19.35 -23.19 -17.35
N GLY A 75 19.60 -21.98 -16.86
CA GLY A 75 20.93 -21.42 -16.68
C GLY A 75 21.62 -21.02 -17.99
N ILE A 76 20.85 -20.84 -19.06
CA ILE A 76 21.36 -20.40 -20.36
C ILE A 76 21.17 -18.89 -20.46
N PHE A 77 22.28 -18.16 -20.56
CA PHE A 77 22.29 -16.71 -20.62
C PHE A 77 23.04 -16.24 -21.88
N ALA A 78 22.64 -15.08 -22.40
CA ALA A 78 23.43 -14.39 -23.41
C ALA A 78 24.69 -13.78 -22.75
N ALA A 79 25.83 -13.85 -23.46
CA ALA A 79 27.07 -13.27 -22.97
C ALA A 79 26.99 -11.74 -22.94
N PHE A 80 27.48 -11.15 -21.85
CA PHE A 80 27.73 -9.71 -21.80
C PHE A 80 28.81 -9.33 -22.81
N GLU A 81 28.67 -8.14 -23.37
CA GLU A 81 29.62 -7.53 -24.30
C GLU A 81 30.10 -6.16 -23.82
N VAL A 82 31.25 -5.70 -24.32
CA VAL A 82 31.72 -4.33 -24.03
C VAL A 82 30.60 -3.34 -24.36
N GLY A 83 30.27 -2.45 -23.43
CA GLY A 83 29.20 -1.47 -23.60
C GLY A 83 27.81 -1.95 -23.14
N THR A 84 27.67 -3.18 -22.64
CA THR A 84 26.43 -3.65 -22.00
C THR A 84 26.00 -2.66 -20.91
N ARG A 85 24.72 -2.26 -20.95
CA ARG A 85 24.13 -1.29 -20.03
C ARG A 85 23.36 -2.03 -18.94
N LEU A 86 23.57 -1.62 -17.69
CA LEU A 86 22.84 -2.07 -16.53
C LEU A 86 22.21 -0.86 -15.84
N TYR A 87 20.93 -0.95 -15.51
CA TYR A 87 20.21 0.07 -14.76
C TYR A 87 19.68 -0.49 -13.48
N LEU A 88 19.75 0.28 -12.40
CA LEU A 88 19.15 -0.07 -11.13
C LEU A 88 18.70 1.19 -10.40
N THR A 89 17.80 1.02 -9.46
CA THR A 89 17.31 2.06 -8.57
C THR A 89 18.07 1.99 -7.26
N LEU A 90 18.74 3.07 -6.93
CA LEU A 90 19.54 3.22 -5.73
C LEU A 90 18.66 3.28 -4.47
N PRO A 91 19.24 3.05 -3.27
CA PRO A 91 18.55 3.23 -2.00
C PRO A 91 17.96 4.64 -1.80
N ASP A 92 18.58 5.66 -2.41
CA ASP A 92 18.08 7.04 -2.43
C ASP A 92 16.96 7.30 -3.47
N SER A 93 16.45 6.23 -4.09
CA SER A 93 15.40 6.21 -5.12
C SER A 93 15.78 6.78 -6.48
N ARG A 94 17.05 7.17 -6.72
CA ARG A 94 17.50 7.54 -8.08
C ARG A 94 17.67 6.31 -8.96
N ARG A 95 17.12 6.33 -10.17
CA ARG A 95 17.42 5.34 -11.22
C ARG A 95 18.73 5.74 -11.92
N VAL A 96 19.72 4.85 -11.91
CA VAL A 96 21.07 5.11 -12.45
C VAL A 96 21.50 4.01 -13.41
N GLY A 97 22.52 4.29 -14.21
CA GLY A 97 23.10 3.36 -15.19
C GLY A 97 24.60 3.11 -14.96
N PHE A 98 25.03 1.92 -15.36
CA PHE A 98 26.42 1.48 -15.39
C PHE A 98 26.72 0.81 -16.74
N THR A 99 27.95 0.99 -17.24
CA THR A 99 28.43 0.38 -18.48
C THR A 99 29.46 -0.70 -18.19
N PHE A 100 29.28 -1.89 -18.73
CA PHE A 100 30.26 -2.96 -18.65
C PHE A 100 31.49 -2.62 -19.51
N ALA A 101 32.64 -2.50 -18.85
CA ALA A 101 33.91 -2.11 -19.46
C ALA A 101 35.04 -2.98 -18.87
N PRO A 102 35.13 -4.26 -19.26
CA PRO A 102 36.09 -5.20 -18.67
C PRO A 102 37.54 -4.76 -18.92
N VAL A 103 38.42 -5.06 -17.98
CA VAL A 103 39.83 -4.66 -18.01
C VAL A 103 40.68 -5.81 -18.52
N GLU A 104 41.51 -5.55 -19.52
CA GLU A 104 42.47 -6.51 -20.05
C GLU A 104 43.64 -6.73 -19.08
N GLN A 105 43.99 -7.98 -18.87
CA GLN A 105 45.14 -8.43 -18.11
C GLN A 105 46.02 -9.29 -19.02
N SER A 106 47.33 -9.05 -18.97
CA SER A 106 48.30 -9.79 -19.78
C SER A 106 49.41 -10.34 -18.89
N ILE A 107 49.56 -11.67 -18.92
CA ILE A 107 50.73 -12.38 -18.40
C ILE A 107 51.42 -13.11 -19.56
N THR A 108 52.66 -13.54 -19.37
CA THR A 108 53.43 -14.22 -20.43
C THR A 108 52.65 -15.42 -21.00
N GLY A 109 52.21 -15.30 -22.25
CA GLY A 109 51.50 -16.36 -22.97
C GLY A 109 49.99 -16.44 -22.74
N LEU A 110 49.39 -15.54 -21.96
CA LEU A 110 47.94 -15.53 -21.72
C LEU A 110 47.41 -14.10 -21.57
N THR A 111 46.42 -13.75 -22.39
CA THR A 111 45.57 -12.57 -22.23
C THR A 111 44.23 -13.01 -21.68
N TYR A 112 43.79 -12.38 -20.60
CA TYR A 112 42.48 -12.60 -19.99
C TYR A 112 41.88 -11.26 -19.56
N TYR A 113 40.61 -11.26 -19.17
CA TYR A 113 39.92 -10.03 -18.75
C TYR A 113 39.32 -10.21 -17.36
N THR A 114 39.15 -9.10 -16.65
CA THR A 114 38.39 -9.04 -15.39
C THR A 114 37.16 -8.15 -15.56
N PRO A 115 35.99 -8.53 -15.03
CA PRO A 115 34.79 -7.71 -15.04
C PRO A 115 35.05 -6.34 -14.41
N ALA A 116 34.55 -5.28 -15.04
CA ALA A 116 34.57 -3.93 -14.48
C ALA A 116 33.39 -3.11 -15.04
N TRP A 117 32.98 -2.12 -14.27
CA TRP A 117 31.84 -1.26 -14.58
C TRP A 117 32.21 0.21 -14.45
N VAL A 118 31.69 1.02 -15.35
CA VAL A 118 31.83 2.48 -15.32
C VAL A 118 30.45 3.08 -15.07
N ALA A 119 30.31 3.83 -13.98
CA ALA A 119 29.08 4.53 -13.65
C ALA A 119 28.81 5.68 -14.64
N ASP A 120 27.54 5.99 -14.87
CA ASP A 120 27.16 7.16 -15.65
C ASP A 120 27.62 8.48 -14.99
N ALA A 121 27.75 9.53 -15.79
CA ALA A 121 28.14 10.84 -15.28
C ALA A 121 27.17 11.34 -14.18
N GLY A 122 27.72 11.72 -13.02
CA GLY A 122 26.94 12.19 -11.87
C GLY A 122 26.46 11.08 -10.92
N VAL A 123 26.78 9.82 -11.22
CA VAL A 123 26.56 8.69 -10.29
C VAL A 123 27.79 8.54 -9.41
N ASP A 124 27.58 8.63 -8.11
CA ASP A 124 28.58 8.59 -7.04
C ASP A 124 28.75 7.20 -6.39
N TYR A 125 28.04 6.21 -6.93
CA TYR A 125 28.13 4.80 -6.55
C TYR A 125 29.07 4.04 -7.49
N THR A 126 29.70 2.99 -6.98
CA THR A 126 30.43 2.02 -7.81
C THR A 126 29.72 0.68 -7.84
N LEU A 127 29.88 -0.06 -8.94
CA LEU A 127 29.30 -1.38 -9.13
C LEU A 127 30.39 -2.39 -9.47
N GLU A 128 30.34 -3.52 -8.80
CA GLU A 128 31.16 -4.68 -9.07
C GLU A 128 30.25 -5.87 -9.35
N SER A 129 30.71 -6.78 -10.21
CA SER A 129 30.07 -8.07 -10.45
C SER A 129 31.00 -9.19 -9.99
N ALA A 130 30.47 -10.40 -9.81
CA ALA A 130 31.23 -11.56 -9.37
C ALA A 130 32.61 -11.68 -10.06
N GLU A 131 33.66 -11.82 -9.26
CA GLU A 131 35.02 -11.96 -9.76
C GLU A 131 35.14 -13.25 -10.57
N THR A 132 35.58 -13.08 -11.82
CA THR A 132 35.74 -14.19 -12.75
C THR A 132 36.80 -13.84 -13.78
N LEU A 133 37.59 -14.83 -14.17
CA LEU A 133 38.57 -14.66 -15.24
C LEU A 133 37.85 -14.88 -16.57
N LEU A 134 37.99 -13.93 -17.48
CA LEU A 134 37.27 -13.92 -18.74
C LEU A 134 38.18 -14.10 -19.94
N THR A 135 37.63 -14.69 -20.99
CA THR A 135 38.17 -14.65 -22.35
C THR A 135 37.18 -13.96 -23.28
N SER A 136 37.68 -13.31 -24.32
CA SER A 136 36.85 -12.60 -25.30
C SER A 136 36.69 -13.43 -26.58
N ALA A 137 35.49 -13.41 -27.15
CA ALA A 137 35.23 -13.87 -28.51
C ALA A 137 34.41 -12.80 -29.24
N GLY A 138 35.08 -11.97 -30.05
CA GLY A 138 34.51 -10.75 -30.58
C GLY A 138 34.30 -9.70 -29.48
N SER A 139 33.12 -9.08 -29.42
CA SER A 139 32.74 -8.13 -28.36
C SER A 139 32.29 -8.80 -27.06
N LYS A 140 32.07 -10.12 -27.07
CA LYS A 140 31.43 -10.88 -26.00
C LYS A 140 32.43 -11.59 -25.11
N PHE A 141 32.06 -11.76 -23.84
CA PHE A 141 32.92 -12.38 -22.83
C PHE A 141 32.36 -13.71 -22.33
N TYR A 142 33.29 -14.61 -22.06
CA TYR A 142 33.02 -15.97 -21.60
C TYR A 142 33.94 -16.26 -20.43
N ASP A 143 33.47 -17.09 -19.50
CA ASP A 143 34.29 -17.60 -18.42
C ASP A 143 35.48 -18.39 -18.99
N LEU A 144 36.70 -18.06 -18.54
CA LEU A 144 37.95 -18.61 -19.07
C LEU A 144 38.07 -20.13 -18.85
N VAL A 145 37.47 -20.67 -17.80
CA VAL A 145 37.63 -22.07 -17.39
C VAL A 145 36.53 -22.95 -18.00
N THR A 146 35.28 -22.49 -17.92
CA THR A 146 34.09 -23.25 -18.32
C THR A 146 33.64 -22.95 -19.75
N ALA A 147 34.17 -21.88 -20.37
CA ALA A 147 33.75 -21.35 -21.66
C ALA A 147 32.25 -20.98 -21.73
N LYS A 148 31.57 -20.87 -20.58
CA LYS A 148 30.17 -20.43 -20.54
C LYS A 148 30.07 -18.92 -20.79
N PRO A 149 28.97 -18.44 -21.40
CA PRO A 149 28.68 -17.02 -21.51
C PRO A 149 28.82 -16.32 -20.16
N TYR A 150 29.60 -15.24 -20.09
CA TYR A 150 29.69 -14.46 -18.88
C TYR A 150 28.40 -13.66 -18.70
N HIS A 151 27.70 -13.96 -17.62
CA HIS A 151 26.49 -13.27 -17.19
C HIS A 151 26.47 -13.31 -15.67
N PRO A 152 26.59 -12.18 -14.95
CA PRO A 152 26.68 -12.16 -13.48
C PRO A 152 25.50 -12.84 -12.77
N SER A 153 24.34 -12.94 -13.44
CA SER A 153 23.16 -13.66 -12.95
C SER A 153 23.25 -15.20 -13.08
N SER A 154 24.37 -15.74 -13.58
CA SER A 154 24.70 -17.17 -13.62
C SER A 154 25.37 -17.59 -12.30
N PRO A 155 24.99 -18.74 -11.72
CA PRO A 155 24.36 -18.91 -10.41
C PRO A 155 25.24 -18.50 -9.21
N ASN A 156 25.56 -17.20 -9.09
CA ASN A 156 26.15 -16.66 -7.88
C ASN A 156 25.03 -16.12 -6.97
N GLU A 157 24.98 -16.56 -5.72
CA GLU A 157 24.06 -15.99 -4.71
C GLU A 157 24.27 -14.47 -4.57
N LYS A 158 25.51 -14.02 -4.73
CA LYS A 158 25.94 -12.62 -4.80
C LYS A 158 26.43 -12.28 -6.22
N ALA A 159 25.54 -11.74 -7.05
CA ALA A 159 25.83 -11.41 -8.43
C ALA A 159 26.54 -10.04 -8.56
N PHE A 160 26.14 -9.07 -7.74
CA PHE A 160 26.68 -7.71 -7.77
C PHE A 160 26.97 -7.17 -6.37
N THR A 161 27.92 -6.24 -6.29
CA THR A 161 28.17 -5.40 -5.12
C THR A 161 28.07 -3.94 -5.54
N LEU A 162 27.11 -3.22 -4.95
CA LEU A 162 26.94 -1.79 -5.11
C LEU A 162 27.56 -1.10 -3.89
N THR A 163 28.48 -0.16 -4.12
CA THR A 163 29.16 0.58 -3.05
C THR A 163 28.69 2.02 -3.05
N ALA A 164 28.16 2.46 -1.90
CA ALA A 164 27.71 3.82 -1.68
C ALA A 164 28.88 4.77 -1.35
N PRO A 165 28.70 6.09 -1.53
CA PRO A 165 29.73 7.10 -1.23
C PRO A 165 30.20 7.11 0.23
N ASP A 166 29.33 6.68 1.16
CA ASP A 166 29.62 6.58 2.58
C ASP A 166 30.39 5.30 2.97
N GLY A 167 30.69 4.43 1.99
CA GLY A 167 31.36 3.14 2.17
C GLY A 167 30.42 1.97 2.45
N THR A 168 29.10 2.19 2.51
CA THR A 168 28.13 1.10 2.66
C THR A 168 28.13 0.20 1.43
N LEU A 169 28.22 -1.12 1.65
CA LEU A 169 28.15 -2.12 0.59
C LEU A 169 26.77 -2.78 0.56
N TYR A 170 26.19 -2.91 -0.62
CA TYR A 170 24.97 -3.66 -0.88
C TYR A 170 25.29 -4.85 -1.79
N HIS A 171 25.13 -6.05 -1.27
CA HIS A 171 25.29 -7.28 -2.04
C HIS A 171 23.95 -7.67 -2.64
N LEU A 172 23.91 -7.74 -3.96
CA LEU A 172 22.70 -8.03 -4.74
C LEU A 172 22.77 -9.43 -5.32
N ASN A 173 21.62 -10.12 -5.31
CA ASN A 173 21.48 -11.36 -6.04
C ASN A 173 21.31 -11.13 -7.56
N ALA A 174 21.19 -12.22 -8.31
CA ALA A 174 20.97 -12.23 -9.75
C ALA A 174 19.77 -11.41 -10.25
N SER A 175 18.73 -11.23 -9.42
CA SER A 175 17.53 -10.44 -9.72
C SER A 175 17.60 -9.00 -9.20
N GLY A 176 18.75 -8.57 -8.66
CA GLY A 176 18.93 -7.23 -8.11
C GLY A 176 18.30 -7.00 -6.74
N LYS A 177 17.88 -8.05 -6.01
CA LYS A 177 17.44 -7.90 -4.62
C LYS A 177 18.66 -7.83 -3.70
N VAL A 178 18.62 -6.94 -2.72
CA VAL A 178 19.62 -6.88 -1.66
C VAL A 178 19.52 -8.15 -0.80
N ILE A 179 20.64 -8.84 -0.61
CA ILE A 179 20.74 -10.04 0.24
C ILE A 179 21.62 -9.81 1.48
N GLU A 180 22.57 -8.88 1.40
CA GLU A 180 23.39 -8.45 2.54
C GLU A 180 23.74 -6.97 2.36
N GLN A 181 23.70 -6.22 3.46
CA GLN A 181 24.21 -4.86 3.56
C GLN A 181 25.33 -4.83 4.60
N VAL A 182 26.48 -4.26 4.24
CA VAL A 182 27.59 -4.00 5.16
C VAL A 182 27.70 -2.49 5.34
N VAL A 183 27.32 -2.02 6.51
CA VAL A 183 27.29 -0.59 6.86
C VAL A 183 28.74 -0.10 7.05
N SER A 184 28.97 1.20 6.90
CA SER A 184 30.30 1.81 7.01
C SER A 184 31.02 1.57 8.35
N ASN A 185 30.28 1.29 9.43
CA ASN A 185 30.83 0.91 10.74
C ASN A 185 31.19 -0.59 10.86
N GLY A 186 30.91 -1.39 9.82
CA GLY A 186 31.18 -2.82 9.77
C GLY A 186 29.98 -3.73 10.15
N ASP A 187 28.87 -3.14 10.62
CA ASP A 187 27.66 -3.90 10.94
C ASP A 187 27.07 -4.54 9.69
N ARG A 188 26.55 -5.75 9.84
CA ARG A 188 25.95 -6.51 8.73
C ARG A 188 24.48 -6.74 8.96
N LEU A 189 23.70 -6.51 7.90
CA LEU A 189 22.28 -6.83 7.82
C LEU A 189 22.07 -7.87 6.71
N PHE A 190 21.40 -8.97 7.04
CA PHE A 190 21.08 -10.05 6.11
C PHE A 190 19.61 -9.98 5.75
N TYR A 191 19.31 -10.01 4.45
CA TYR A 191 17.97 -9.87 3.90
C TYR A 191 17.49 -11.23 3.39
N SER A 192 16.26 -11.57 3.75
CA SER A 192 15.60 -12.82 3.36
C SER A 192 14.13 -12.57 3.07
N ASP A 193 13.43 -13.58 2.55
CA ASP A 193 11.98 -13.48 2.35
C ASP A 193 11.18 -13.33 3.65
N SER A 194 11.73 -13.80 4.77
CA SER A 194 11.11 -13.76 6.08
C SER A 194 11.48 -12.54 6.94
N GLY A 195 12.38 -11.67 6.47
CA GLY A 195 12.84 -10.54 7.26
C GLY A 195 14.27 -10.09 7.03
N ILE A 196 14.69 -9.17 7.90
CA ILE A 196 16.03 -8.58 7.95
C ILE A 196 16.65 -8.90 9.30
N THR A 197 17.81 -9.55 9.31
CA THR A 197 18.50 -9.96 10.54
C THR A 197 19.84 -9.24 10.64
N ALA A 198 20.11 -8.55 11.74
CA ALA A 198 21.43 -8.01 12.02
C ALA A 198 22.39 -9.11 12.50
N SER A 199 23.69 -8.85 12.33
CA SER A 199 24.75 -9.67 12.93
C SER A 199 24.67 -9.80 14.47
N SER A 200 23.96 -8.88 15.15
CA SER A 200 23.64 -8.97 16.58
C SER A 200 22.61 -10.06 16.92
N GLY A 201 21.86 -10.56 15.92
CA GLY A 201 20.73 -11.48 16.08
C GLY A 201 19.36 -10.78 16.16
N GLU A 202 19.33 -9.45 16.29
CA GLU A 202 18.07 -8.69 16.21
C GLU A 202 17.45 -8.83 14.83
N THR A 203 16.12 -8.97 14.78
CA THR A 203 15.41 -9.32 13.54
C THR A 203 14.17 -8.47 13.35
N ILE A 204 14.01 -7.92 12.14
CA ILE A 204 12.73 -7.45 11.61
C ILE A 204 12.09 -8.62 10.87
N ARG A 205 10.87 -9.01 11.26
CA ARG A 205 10.16 -10.17 10.69
C ARG A 205 9.11 -9.72 9.69
N PHE A 206 9.01 -10.45 8.58
CA PHE A 206 8.03 -10.23 7.52
C PHE A 206 7.03 -11.37 7.47
N ILE A 207 5.76 -11.03 7.27
CA ILE A 207 4.70 -11.97 6.89
C ILE A 207 4.17 -11.51 5.54
N LYS A 208 4.03 -12.47 4.63
CA LYS A 208 3.53 -12.24 3.27
C LYS A 208 2.27 -13.06 3.05
N ASP A 209 1.42 -12.59 2.14
CA ASP A 209 0.29 -13.37 1.64
C ASP A 209 0.70 -14.40 0.58
N ALA A 210 -0.27 -15.14 0.05
CA ALA A 210 -0.06 -16.14 -0.99
C ALA A 210 0.46 -15.58 -2.33
N MET A 211 0.31 -14.27 -2.55
CA MET A 211 0.81 -13.56 -3.73
C MET A 211 2.23 -12.97 -3.50
N GLY A 212 2.80 -13.15 -2.30
CA GLY A 212 4.14 -12.69 -1.95
C GLY A 212 4.21 -11.24 -1.47
N ARG A 213 3.06 -10.59 -1.22
CA ARG A 213 3.00 -9.20 -0.75
C ARG A 213 3.07 -9.16 0.77
N LEU A 214 3.79 -8.18 1.32
CA LEU A 214 3.91 -7.95 2.76
C LEU A 214 2.54 -7.59 3.35
N THR A 215 2.10 -8.33 4.35
CA THR A 215 0.87 -8.04 5.12
C THR A 215 1.19 -7.61 6.55
N PHE A 216 2.35 -8.01 7.07
CA PHE A 216 2.75 -7.71 8.44
C PHE A 216 4.26 -7.54 8.56
N ILE A 217 4.69 -6.55 9.34
CA ILE A 217 6.09 -6.39 9.76
C ILE A 217 6.13 -6.27 11.28
N THR A 218 7.07 -6.98 11.91
CA THR A 218 7.35 -6.85 13.36
C THR A 218 8.82 -6.48 13.56
N ALA A 219 9.06 -5.37 14.25
CA ALA A 219 10.40 -4.91 14.62
C ALA A 219 10.88 -5.51 15.96
N PRO A 220 12.19 -5.48 16.26
CA PRO A 220 12.75 -6.01 17.51
C PRO A 220 12.17 -5.36 18.78
N ASP A 221 11.76 -4.10 18.71
CA ASP A 221 11.15 -3.35 19.81
C ASP A 221 9.66 -3.70 20.03
N GLY A 222 9.11 -4.60 19.21
CA GLY A 222 7.70 -5.00 19.23
C GLY A 222 6.78 -4.12 18.37
N THR A 223 7.30 -3.08 17.72
CA THR A 223 6.51 -2.24 16.79
C THR A 223 6.00 -3.08 15.63
N LYS A 224 4.72 -2.89 15.28
CA LYS A 224 4.02 -3.67 14.26
C LYS A 224 3.46 -2.77 13.17
N LEU A 225 3.68 -3.17 11.92
CA LEU A 225 3.08 -2.57 10.74
C LEU A 225 2.14 -3.56 10.06
N VAL A 226 1.02 -3.05 9.55
CA VAL A 226 0.00 -3.84 8.85
C VAL A 226 -0.27 -3.23 7.48
N TYR A 227 -0.39 -4.09 6.49
CA TYR A 227 -0.70 -3.71 5.12
C TYR A 227 -1.90 -4.51 4.62
N SER A 228 -2.88 -3.81 4.07
CA SER A 228 -4.13 -4.40 3.56
C SER A 228 -4.30 -4.08 2.09
N TYR A 229 -4.91 -5.03 1.38
CA TYR A 229 -5.08 -5.00 -0.07
C TYR A 229 -6.52 -5.25 -0.43
N ASP A 230 -6.99 -4.63 -1.51
CA ASP A 230 -8.28 -4.99 -2.11
C ASP A 230 -8.20 -6.31 -2.89
N PHE A 231 -9.33 -6.69 -3.50
CA PHE A 231 -9.45 -7.91 -4.29
C PHE A 231 -8.63 -7.91 -5.59
N ASP A 232 -8.41 -6.74 -6.20
CA ASP A 232 -7.58 -6.57 -7.41
C ASP A 232 -6.07 -6.57 -7.09
N GLY A 233 -5.78 -6.46 -5.81
CA GLY A 233 -4.47 -6.65 -5.23
C GLY A 233 -3.69 -5.36 -4.99
N GLN A 234 -4.38 -4.23 -5.02
CA GLN A 234 -3.84 -2.89 -4.81
C GLN A 234 -3.75 -2.60 -3.32
N LEU A 235 -2.71 -1.90 -2.90
CA LEU A 235 -2.47 -1.57 -1.50
C LEU A 235 -3.41 -0.47 -1.04
N ILE A 236 -4.42 -0.78 -0.21
CA ILE A 236 -5.44 0.18 0.23
C ILE A 236 -5.16 0.80 1.60
N SER A 237 -4.33 0.16 2.43
CA SER A 237 -3.98 0.66 3.76
C SER A 237 -2.58 0.23 4.20
N ALA A 238 -1.87 1.14 4.88
CA ALA A 238 -0.67 0.86 5.64
C ALA A 238 -0.74 1.52 7.02
N GLN A 239 -0.55 0.73 8.07
CA GLN A 239 -0.82 1.13 9.45
C GLN A 239 0.38 0.86 10.35
N ASN A 240 0.64 1.79 11.26
CA ASN A 240 1.55 1.58 12.39
C ASN A 240 0.72 1.46 13.67
N LEU A 241 0.64 0.25 14.22
CA LEU A 241 -0.26 -0.05 15.34
C LEU A 241 0.15 0.66 16.63
N GLN A 242 1.45 0.86 16.83
CA GLN A 242 1.97 1.52 18.02
C GLN A 242 1.62 3.01 18.02
N LEU A 243 1.78 3.67 16.86
CA LEU A 243 1.47 5.09 16.71
C LEU A 243 -0.05 5.32 16.53
N GLY A 244 -0.78 4.34 16.00
CA GLY A 244 -2.18 4.50 15.60
C GLY A 244 -2.33 5.34 14.33
N THR A 245 -1.28 5.43 13.51
CA THR A 245 -1.31 6.18 12.26
C THR A 245 -1.64 5.24 11.10
N SER A 246 -2.54 5.65 10.23
CA SER A 246 -2.97 4.91 9.05
C SER A 246 -2.84 5.80 7.81
N THR A 247 -2.23 5.27 6.75
CA THR A 247 -2.27 5.88 5.41
C THR A 247 -3.11 5.00 4.51
N ARG A 248 -4.13 5.59 3.87
CA ARG A 248 -5.00 4.88 2.92
C ARG A 248 -4.78 5.41 1.50
N TYR A 249 -5.04 4.54 0.54
CA TYR A 249 -4.74 4.78 -0.86
C TYR A 249 -5.97 4.50 -1.72
N GLY A 250 -6.12 5.29 -2.78
CA GLY A 250 -7.19 5.19 -3.75
C GLY A 250 -6.65 5.16 -5.16
N TYR A 251 -7.27 4.35 -6.01
CA TYR A 251 -6.79 4.05 -7.35
C TYR A 251 -7.88 4.24 -8.40
N ALA A 252 -7.45 4.50 -9.64
CA ALA A 252 -8.28 4.41 -10.83
C ALA A 252 -7.40 3.98 -11.99
N GLU A 253 -7.91 3.07 -12.84
CA GLU A 253 -7.15 2.50 -13.97
C GLU A 253 -5.78 1.94 -13.52
N ASP A 254 -5.78 1.19 -12.41
CA ASP A 254 -4.60 0.57 -11.78
C ASP A 254 -3.49 1.56 -11.38
N LYS A 255 -3.82 2.85 -11.25
CA LYS A 255 -2.88 3.90 -10.83
C LYS A 255 -3.36 4.58 -9.58
N LEU A 256 -2.40 4.87 -8.69
CA LEU A 256 -2.65 5.63 -7.49
C LEU A 256 -3.07 7.06 -7.82
N ILE A 257 -4.30 7.43 -7.42
CA ILE A 257 -4.88 8.77 -7.62
C ILE A 257 -5.08 9.53 -6.31
N LEU A 258 -5.06 8.85 -5.15
CA LEU A 258 -5.42 9.46 -3.89
C LEU A 258 -4.63 8.85 -2.72
N VAL A 259 -4.15 9.71 -1.83
CA VAL A 259 -3.50 9.34 -0.57
C VAL A 259 -4.11 10.16 0.56
N THR A 260 -4.45 9.54 1.69
CA THR A 260 -4.97 10.26 2.86
C THR A 260 -3.98 11.28 3.41
N GLY A 261 -4.51 12.35 4.00
CA GLY A 261 -3.77 13.42 4.67
C GLY A 261 -4.73 14.54 5.08
N GLU A 262 -4.22 15.57 5.74
CA GLU A 262 -5.00 16.78 6.07
C GLU A 262 -4.34 18.00 5.39
N PRO A 263 -4.77 18.38 4.16
CA PRO A 263 -5.74 17.72 3.29
C PRO A 263 -5.16 16.50 2.53
N GLY A 264 -6.04 15.64 1.99
CA GLY A 264 -5.64 14.46 1.22
C GLY A 264 -4.94 14.85 -0.08
N LYS A 265 -3.98 14.04 -0.54
CA LYS A 265 -3.20 14.29 -1.76
C LYS A 265 -3.86 13.61 -2.95
N VAL A 266 -4.24 14.38 -3.97
CA VAL A 266 -4.85 13.89 -5.21
C VAL A 266 -3.83 13.97 -6.35
N ILE A 267 -3.72 12.91 -7.14
CA ILE A 267 -2.83 12.81 -8.30
C ILE A 267 -3.69 12.75 -9.57
N SER A 268 -3.56 13.75 -10.44
CA SER A 268 -4.18 13.76 -11.76
C SER A 268 -3.12 13.47 -12.82
N TYR A 269 -3.28 12.37 -13.55
CA TYR A 269 -2.36 11.99 -14.63
C TYR A 269 -2.68 12.72 -15.93
N GLY A 270 -1.64 13.20 -16.59
CA GLY A 270 -1.66 13.83 -17.92
C GLY A 270 -0.28 13.66 -18.58
N ALA A 271 0.13 14.58 -19.46
CA ALA A 271 1.50 14.59 -19.99
C ALA A 271 2.55 14.75 -18.86
N THR A 272 2.18 15.53 -17.84
CA THR A 272 2.87 15.63 -16.56
C THR A 272 1.85 15.47 -15.43
N PRO A 273 2.06 14.58 -14.45
CA PRO A 273 1.17 14.45 -13.31
C PRO A 273 1.08 15.75 -12.52
N VAL A 274 -0.14 16.13 -12.14
CA VAL A 274 -0.42 17.30 -11.30
C VAL A 274 -0.91 16.83 -9.95
N ILE A 275 -0.32 17.39 -8.89
CA ILE A 275 -0.75 17.15 -7.51
C ILE A 275 -1.69 18.27 -7.09
N SER A 276 -2.88 17.89 -6.62
CA SER A 276 -3.84 18.76 -5.96
C SER A 276 -4.24 18.16 -4.62
N HIS A 277 -5.24 18.75 -3.95
CA HIS A 277 -5.68 18.31 -2.64
C HIS A 277 -7.19 18.09 -2.60
N SER A 278 -7.64 17.17 -1.74
CA SER A 278 -9.06 17.02 -1.44
C SER A 278 -9.55 18.24 -0.65
N SER A 279 -10.79 18.63 -0.92
CA SER A 279 -11.55 19.65 -0.20
C SER A 279 -11.92 19.17 1.20
N ALA A 280 -12.28 17.89 1.35
CA ALA A 280 -12.52 17.24 2.64
C ALA A 280 -12.45 15.70 2.53
N ASP A 281 -12.26 15.04 3.68
CA ASP A 281 -12.51 13.61 3.84
C ASP A 281 -13.88 13.40 4.49
N LEU A 282 -14.80 12.76 3.77
CA LEU A 282 -16.14 12.42 4.23
C LEU A 282 -16.13 11.20 5.16
N GLY A 283 -15.02 10.48 5.22
CA GLY A 283 -14.84 9.33 6.10
C GLY A 283 -15.51 8.04 5.58
N SER A 284 -15.88 7.18 6.52
CA SER A 284 -16.55 5.90 6.27
C SER A 284 -18.06 6.04 6.09
N VAL A 285 -18.73 4.95 5.69
CA VAL A 285 -20.19 4.93 5.45
C VAL A 285 -20.97 5.43 6.66
N SER A 286 -20.57 5.02 7.87
CA SER A 286 -21.22 5.45 9.13
C SER A 286 -21.11 6.95 9.41
N GLN A 287 -20.18 7.65 8.76
CA GLN A 287 -19.98 9.09 8.94
C GLN A 287 -20.74 9.91 7.89
N PHE A 288 -20.78 9.44 6.65
CA PHE A 288 -21.43 10.19 5.57
C PHE A 288 -22.91 9.86 5.38
N THR A 289 -23.38 8.64 5.72
CA THR A 289 -24.80 8.28 5.53
C THR A 289 -25.70 9.17 6.39
N GLY A 290 -26.83 9.61 5.82
CA GLY A 290 -27.77 10.53 6.46
C GLY A 290 -27.29 11.99 6.65
N SER A 291 -26.03 12.30 6.33
CA SER A 291 -25.45 13.63 6.54
C SER A 291 -25.58 14.52 5.30
N VAL A 292 -25.97 15.78 5.50
CA VAL A 292 -25.92 16.82 4.45
C VAL A 292 -24.57 17.51 4.50
N ILE A 293 -23.80 17.38 3.42
CA ILE A 293 -22.48 17.98 3.27
C ILE A 293 -22.64 19.34 2.59
N ASN A 294 -22.12 20.37 3.24
CA ASN A 294 -22.07 21.71 2.68
C ASN A 294 -20.68 21.94 2.08
N GLY A 295 -20.63 22.41 0.84
CA GLY A 295 -19.40 22.64 0.11
C GLY A 295 -19.45 23.90 -0.73
N PHE A 296 -18.26 24.32 -1.18
CA PHE A 296 -18.11 25.35 -2.20
C PHE A 296 -17.30 24.77 -3.36
N VAL A 297 -17.79 24.95 -4.58
CA VAL A 297 -17.11 24.51 -5.79
C VAL A 297 -16.53 25.70 -6.51
N ASN A 298 -15.20 25.67 -6.70
CA ASN A 298 -14.46 26.65 -7.50
C ASN A 298 -13.80 25.94 -8.68
N GLU A 299 -14.54 25.80 -9.77
CA GLU A 299 -14.27 24.95 -10.94
C GLU A 299 -14.34 23.45 -10.65
N ARG A 300 -13.67 22.99 -9.58
CA ARG A 300 -13.60 21.59 -9.19
C ARG A 300 -13.42 21.46 -7.68
N SER A 301 -14.26 20.64 -7.04
CA SER A 301 -14.10 20.23 -5.64
C SER A 301 -14.01 18.71 -5.53
N LEU A 302 -13.19 18.26 -4.59
CA LEU A 302 -12.75 16.88 -4.50
C LEU A 302 -12.99 16.37 -3.08
N TYR A 303 -13.74 15.29 -2.93
CA TYR A 303 -14.09 14.74 -1.63
C TYR A 303 -13.63 13.29 -1.57
N SER A 304 -12.86 12.93 -0.56
CA SER A 304 -12.52 11.52 -0.33
C SER A 304 -13.58 10.86 0.54
N PHE A 305 -13.79 9.56 0.34
CA PHE A 305 -14.58 8.72 1.24
C PHE A 305 -14.04 7.29 1.17
N SER A 306 -14.34 6.46 2.17
CA SER A 306 -13.85 5.08 2.21
C SER A 306 -14.99 4.08 2.20
N LEU A 307 -14.78 2.97 1.49
CA LEU A 307 -15.63 1.78 1.50
C LEU A 307 -14.75 0.56 1.86
N ARG A 308 -15.27 -0.39 2.63
CA ARG A 308 -14.51 -1.56 3.11
C ARG A 308 -14.90 -2.85 2.40
N ASP A 309 -14.01 -3.84 2.45
CA ASP A 309 -14.31 -5.19 1.96
C ASP A 309 -15.45 -5.85 2.76
N SER A 310 -15.53 -5.63 4.07
CA SER A 310 -16.64 -6.08 4.91
C SER A 310 -17.98 -5.49 4.47
N GLU A 311 -17.99 -4.22 4.08
CA GLU A 311 -19.18 -3.53 3.56
C GLU A 311 -19.59 -4.08 2.17
N LEU A 312 -18.63 -4.30 1.26
CA LEU A 312 -18.92 -4.92 -0.03
C LEU A 312 -19.46 -6.35 0.13
N SER A 313 -18.79 -7.16 0.95
CA SER A 313 -19.11 -8.57 1.19
C SER A 313 -20.39 -8.79 2.00
N SER A 314 -20.89 -7.76 2.69
CA SER A 314 -22.22 -7.80 3.34
C SER A 314 -23.36 -7.91 2.31
N THR A 315 -23.14 -7.44 1.09
CA THR A 315 -24.09 -7.61 -0.02
C THR A 315 -23.93 -8.97 -0.70
N ALA A 316 -25.03 -9.57 -1.17
CA ALA A 316 -24.99 -10.87 -1.84
C ALA A 316 -24.19 -10.89 -3.16
N THR A 317 -23.96 -9.71 -3.76
CA THR A 317 -23.29 -9.57 -5.06
C THR A 317 -21.84 -9.08 -4.94
N GLY A 318 -21.38 -8.67 -3.76
CA GLY A 318 -20.12 -7.95 -3.61
C GLY A 318 -20.13 -6.55 -4.25
N THR A 319 -21.31 -6.02 -4.58
CA THR A 319 -21.49 -4.71 -5.21
C THR A 319 -22.41 -3.85 -4.34
N VAL A 320 -21.96 -2.64 -4.02
CA VAL A 320 -22.72 -1.67 -3.25
C VAL A 320 -23.18 -0.54 -4.17
N LEU A 321 -24.49 -0.33 -4.25
CA LEU A 321 -25.07 0.80 -4.94
C LEU A 321 -25.01 2.04 -4.04
N LEU A 322 -24.34 3.08 -4.52
CA LEU A 322 -24.13 4.33 -3.78
C LEU A 322 -24.72 5.49 -4.56
N SER A 323 -25.47 6.34 -3.88
CA SER A 323 -26.12 7.51 -4.45
C SER A 323 -25.43 8.79 -4.03
N VAL A 324 -25.40 9.75 -4.96
CA VAL A 324 -24.98 11.12 -4.70
C VAL A 324 -26.09 12.07 -5.16
N ASP A 325 -26.68 12.77 -4.21
CA ASP A 325 -27.75 13.75 -4.43
C ASP A 325 -27.21 15.14 -4.16
N VAL A 326 -27.08 15.94 -5.22
CA VAL A 326 -26.65 17.34 -5.16
C VAL A 326 -27.89 18.23 -5.23
N GLN A 327 -28.00 19.14 -4.27
CA GLN A 327 -29.08 20.10 -4.09
C GLN A 327 -28.60 21.54 -4.27
N GLY A 328 -29.49 22.38 -4.79
CA GLY A 328 -29.23 23.79 -5.09
C GLY A 328 -28.43 24.02 -6.38
N SER A 329 -28.05 22.96 -7.10
CA SER A 329 -27.27 23.06 -8.33
C SER A 329 -27.43 21.83 -9.24
N ALA A 330 -27.19 22.03 -10.54
CA ALA A 330 -27.23 20.99 -11.57
C ALA A 330 -25.87 20.28 -11.78
N LEU A 331 -24.94 20.38 -10.81
CA LEU A 331 -23.60 19.78 -10.95
C LEU A 331 -23.70 18.26 -10.85
N LEU A 332 -23.50 17.56 -11.95
CA LEU A 332 -23.49 16.11 -11.97
C LEU A 332 -22.29 15.57 -11.16
N PRO A 333 -22.52 14.78 -10.10
CA PRO A 333 -21.44 14.18 -9.34
C PRO A 333 -20.76 13.08 -10.15
N LYS A 334 -19.44 12.93 -9.92
CA LYS A 334 -18.62 11.89 -10.56
C LYS A 334 -17.75 11.20 -9.51
N ILE A 335 -17.78 9.88 -9.45
CA ILE A 335 -16.74 9.11 -8.74
C ILE A 335 -15.65 8.75 -9.76
N VAL A 336 -14.40 9.11 -9.47
CA VAL A 336 -13.28 8.88 -10.39
C VAL A 336 -13.09 7.37 -10.59
N GLY A 337 -12.99 6.93 -11.86
CA GLY A 337 -12.85 5.52 -12.22
C GLY A 337 -14.18 4.76 -12.34
N ILE A 338 -15.31 5.33 -11.90
CA ILE A 338 -16.62 4.64 -11.89
C ILE A 338 -17.60 5.34 -12.83
N THR A 339 -18.26 4.56 -13.69
CA THR A 339 -19.33 5.07 -14.55
C THR A 339 -20.67 4.99 -13.81
N PRO A 340 -21.47 6.08 -13.74
CA PRO A 340 -22.77 6.02 -13.10
C PRO A 340 -23.74 5.12 -13.88
N ILE A 341 -24.54 4.35 -13.15
CA ILE A 341 -25.61 3.49 -13.68
C ILE A 341 -26.79 4.33 -14.15
N ALA A 342 -27.13 5.34 -13.36
CA ALA A 342 -28.21 6.27 -13.63
C ALA A 342 -27.79 7.68 -13.22
N THR A 343 -28.27 8.66 -13.96
CA THR A 343 -28.06 10.08 -13.65
C THR A 343 -29.34 10.84 -13.90
N GLN A 344 -29.65 11.80 -13.03
CA GLN A 344 -30.74 12.74 -13.24
C GLN A 344 -30.26 14.15 -13.00
N THR A 345 -30.82 15.10 -13.73
CA THR A 345 -30.47 16.50 -13.55
C THR A 345 -31.66 17.39 -13.86
N ASN A 346 -31.84 18.41 -13.04
CA ASN A 346 -32.70 19.55 -13.31
C ASN A 346 -31.94 20.83 -12.93
N VAL A 347 -32.61 21.98 -12.98
CA VAL A 347 -31.96 23.28 -12.76
C VAL A 347 -31.43 23.45 -11.33
N GLN A 348 -31.97 22.74 -10.35
CA GLN A 348 -31.66 22.89 -8.92
C GLN A 348 -31.19 21.61 -8.24
N SER A 349 -31.15 20.47 -8.93
CA SER A 349 -30.59 19.24 -8.39
C SER A 349 -29.93 18.38 -9.46
N ALA A 350 -29.00 17.56 -9.02
CA ALA A 350 -28.36 16.53 -9.80
C ALA A 350 -28.19 15.26 -8.97
N PHE A 351 -28.41 14.12 -9.59
CA PHE A 351 -28.34 12.82 -8.96
C PHE A 351 -27.48 11.89 -9.80
N ALA A 352 -26.69 11.04 -9.16
CA ALA A 352 -26.08 9.90 -9.80
C ALA A 352 -26.06 8.67 -8.88
N LEU A 353 -26.26 7.50 -9.48
CA LEU A 353 -26.18 6.20 -8.84
C LEU A 353 -24.96 5.45 -9.38
N PHE A 354 -24.14 4.92 -8.49
CA PHE A 354 -22.88 4.23 -8.83
C PHE A 354 -22.90 2.80 -8.29
N ALA A 355 -22.32 1.86 -9.03
CA ALA A 355 -22.00 0.52 -8.54
C ALA A 355 -20.55 0.49 -8.08
N MET A 356 -20.35 0.29 -6.79
CA MET A 356 -19.03 0.15 -6.17
C MET A 356 -18.69 -1.32 -6.01
N GLN A 357 -17.56 -1.75 -6.56
CA GLN A 357 -17.07 -3.14 -6.50
C GLN A 357 -15.67 -3.25 -5.90
N GLN A 358 -15.04 -2.10 -5.62
CA GLN A 358 -13.70 -2.00 -5.07
C GLN A 358 -13.76 -1.29 -3.72
N SER A 359 -13.04 -1.84 -2.75
CA SER A 359 -12.85 -1.23 -1.44
C SER A 359 -11.69 -0.25 -1.47
N GLY A 360 -11.49 0.45 -0.36
CA GLY A 360 -10.44 1.44 -0.20
C GLY A 360 -10.97 2.87 -0.31
N LEU A 361 -10.05 3.78 -0.65
CA LEU A 361 -10.29 5.20 -0.65
C LEU A 361 -10.76 5.66 -2.04
N ASN A 362 -11.92 6.31 -2.09
CA ASN A 362 -12.58 6.73 -3.32
C ASN A 362 -12.61 8.25 -3.42
N LEU A 363 -12.69 8.77 -4.65
CA LEU A 363 -12.67 10.21 -4.93
C LEU A 363 -13.95 10.65 -5.64
N LEU A 364 -14.78 11.43 -4.94
CA LEU A 364 -15.92 12.15 -5.48
C LEU A 364 -15.47 13.51 -6.02
N GLU A 365 -15.93 13.84 -7.22
CA GLU A 365 -15.63 15.06 -7.94
C GLU A 365 -16.92 15.80 -8.29
N LEU A 366 -16.97 17.08 -7.91
CA LEU A 366 -18.00 18.03 -8.32
C LEU A 366 -17.35 19.11 -9.18
N ASN A 367 -17.80 19.25 -10.43
CA ASN A 367 -17.30 20.24 -11.37
C ASN A 367 -18.34 21.35 -11.56
N GLY A 368 -17.93 22.60 -11.39
CA GLY A 368 -18.83 23.75 -11.52
C GLY A 368 -18.41 24.94 -10.66
N LEU A 369 -19.36 25.82 -10.38
CA LEU A 369 -19.13 27.03 -9.58
C LEU A 369 -20.29 27.28 -8.62
N GLY A 370 -19.96 27.62 -7.37
CA GLY A 370 -20.92 28.08 -6.37
C GLY A 370 -21.03 27.19 -5.14
N ASP A 371 -21.88 27.61 -4.21
CA ASP A 371 -22.24 26.82 -3.03
C ASP A 371 -23.04 25.59 -3.44
N VAL A 372 -22.72 24.45 -2.83
CA VAL A 372 -23.41 23.18 -3.08
C VAL A 372 -23.76 22.52 -1.76
N GLN A 373 -24.92 21.88 -1.73
CA GLN A 373 -25.27 20.91 -0.70
C GLN A 373 -25.39 19.57 -1.37
N PHE A 374 -24.81 18.53 -0.79
CA PHE A 374 -25.00 17.18 -1.32
C PHE A 374 -25.06 16.15 -0.20
N LYS A 375 -25.72 15.04 -0.52
CA LYS A 375 -25.74 13.83 0.30
C LYS A 375 -25.02 12.71 -0.45
N LEU A 376 -24.13 12.03 0.25
CA LEU A 376 -23.57 10.75 -0.15
C LEU A 376 -24.29 9.68 0.67
N SER A 377 -24.86 8.64 0.06
CA SER A 377 -25.66 7.66 0.80
C SER A 377 -25.61 6.29 0.16
N ILE A 378 -25.87 5.26 0.96
CA ILE A 378 -26.08 3.91 0.44
C ILE A 378 -27.50 3.83 -0.12
N ALA A 379 -27.62 3.40 -1.38
CA ALA A 379 -28.91 3.36 -2.03
C ALA A 379 -29.82 2.32 -1.34
N GLY A 380 -30.98 2.75 -0.84
CA GLY A 380 -31.92 1.88 -0.13
C GLY A 380 -31.80 1.89 1.39
N ASP A 381 -30.80 2.56 1.99
CA ASP A 381 -30.76 2.87 3.43
C ASP A 381 -31.65 4.09 3.68
N LEU A 382 -32.94 3.84 3.90
CA LEU A 382 -34.00 4.87 3.93
C LEU A 382 -34.16 5.50 5.31
N ASN A 383 -33.77 4.78 6.37
CA ASN A 383 -33.80 5.27 7.73
C ASN A 383 -32.44 5.85 8.19
N HIS A 384 -31.39 5.69 7.37
CA HIS A 384 -30.02 6.14 7.61
C HIS A 384 -29.37 5.53 8.85
N ASP A 385 -29.68 4.27 9.15
CA ASP A 385 -29.07 3.54 10.26
C ASP A 385 -27.80 2.77 9.85
N GLY A 386 -27.41 2.89 8.57
CA GLY A 386 -26.24 2.24 8.01
C GLY A 386 -26.48 0.78 7.61
N GLN A 387 -27.71 0.29 7.65
CA GLN A 387 -28.11 -1.01 7.13
C GLN A 387 -29.12 -0.86 6.00
N VAL A 388 -29.21 -1.87 5.13
CA VAL A 388 -30.31 -1.98 4.16
C VAL A 388 -31.04 -3.28 4.45
N ASP A 389 -32.16 -3.17 5.16
CA ASP A 389 -32.83 -4.32 5.75
C ASP A 389 -34.36 -4.32 5.57
N GLY A 390 -35.05 -5.15 6.36
CA GLY A 390 -36.50 -5.27 6.32
C GLY A 390 -37.25 -4.00 6.75
N VAL A 391 -36.63 -3.15 7.57
CA VAL A 391 -37.18 -1.86 8.00
C VAL A 391 -37.22 -0.90 6.82
N ASP A 392 -36.17 -0.84 6.01
CA ASP A 392 -36.15 -0.03 4.79
C ASP A 392 -37.18 -0.51 3.77
N LEU A 393 -37.29 -1.83 3.59
CA LEU A 393 -38.31 -2.42 2.73
C LEU A 393 -39.74 -2.06 3.21
N GLN A 394 -39.95 -2.02 4.54
CA GLN A 394 -41.22 -1.60 5.11
C GLN A 394 -41.50 -0.11 4.88
N LEU A 395 -40.48 0.76 4.97
CA LEU A 395 -40.60 2.18 4.66
C LEU A 395 -40.97 2.39 3.19
N LEU A 396 -40.27 1.72 2.26
CA LEU A 396 -40.54 1.82 0.83
C LEU A 396 -41.95 1.32 0.48
N SER A 397 -42.34 0.14 0.97
CA SER A 397 -43.67 -0.43 0.71
C SER A 397 -44.81 0.40 1.29
N SER A 398 -44.60 1.03 2.44
CA SER A 398 -45.55 1.98 3.05
C SER A 398 -45.68 3.25 2.22
N ALA A 399 -44.57 3.75 1.64
CA ALA A 399 -44.58 4.92 0.74
C ALA A 399 -45.32 4.63 -0.57
N ILE A 400 -45.07 3.47 -1.19
CA ILE A 400 -45.74 3.01 -2.43
C ILE A 400 -47.25 2.89 -2.21
N SER A 401 -47.68 2.29 -1.09
CA SER A 401 -49.11 2.09 -0.80
C SER A 401 -49.82 3.36 -0.34
N GLY A 402 -49.11 4.27 0.34
CA GLY A 402 -49.63 5.53 0.86
C GLY A 402 -49.62 6.69 -0.14
N GLY A 403 -48.93 6.56 -1.28
CA GLY A 403 -48.75 7.65 -2.25
C GLY A 403 -47.98 8.84 -1.66
N ASN A 404 -47.03 8.58 -0.77
CA ASN A 404 -46.19 9.62 -0.17
C ASN A 404 -44.82 9.61 -0.87
N TYR A 405 -44.60 10.61 -1.72
CA TYR A 405 -43.51 10.67 -2.72
C TYR A 405 -42.31 11.52 -2.27
N LEU A 406 -42.15 11.76 -0.96
CA LEU A 406 -41.18 12.72 -0.45
C LEU A 406 -39.94 12.05 0.11
N GLY A 407 -38.77 12.60 -0.21
CA GLY A 407 -37.50 12.25 0.41
C GLY A 407 -36.86 11.00 -0.19
N ASP A 408 -36.02 10.33 0.58
CA ASP A 408 -35.07 9.31 0.11
C ASP A 408 -35.72 7.98 -0.35
N VAL A 409 -37.06 7.86 -0.26
CA VAL A 409 -37.87 6.71 -0.70
C VAL A 409 -37.90 6.50 -2.22
N ASP A 410 -37.75 7.57 -3.00
CA ASP A 410 -37.46 7.49 -4.44
C ASP A 410 -35.93 7.38 -4.58
N VAL A 411 -35.46 6.15 -4.74
CA VAL A 411 -34.03 5.80 -4.58
C VAL A 411 -33.23 6.18 -5.82
N ASN A 412 -33.87 6.19 -6.99
CA ASN A 412 -33.23 6.58 -8.26
C ASN A 412 -33.49 8.03 -8.66
N ARG A 413 -34.36 8.75 -7.92
CA ARG A 413 -34.79 10.13 -8.13
C ARG A 413 -35.58 10.39 -9.41
N ASP A 414 -36.27 9.38 -9.97
CA ASP A 414 -37.00 9.50 -11.25
C ASP A 414 -38.41 10.11 -11.12
N GLY A 415 -38.82 10.40 -9.90
CA GLY A 415 -40.12 10.96 -9.57
C GLY A 415 -41.24 9.93 -9.56
N VAL A 416 -40.94 8.62 -9.72
CA VAL A 416 -41.92 7.54 -9.78
C VAL A 416 -41.49 6.37 -8.89
N LEU A 417 -42.19 6.20 -7.77
CA LEU A 417 -42.04 5.00 -6.94
C LEU A 417 -42.51 3.76 -7.71
N SER A 418 -41.57 2.88 -8.05
CA SER A 418 -41.80 1.75 -8.94
C SER A 418 -41.04 0.49 -8.51
N GLY A 419 -41.12 -0.56 -9.33
CA GLY A 419 -40.30 -1.75 -9.14
C GLY A 419 -38.80 -1.49 -9.27
N ALA A 420 -38.40 -0.38 -9.89
CA ALA A 420 -36.98 0.00 -10.00
C ALA A 420 -36.40 0.39 -8.64
N ASP A 421 -37.12 1.15 -7.81
CA ASP A 421 -36.70 1.50 -6.45
C ASP A 421 -36.55 0.26 -5.59
N LEU A 422 -37.53 -0.65 -5.69
CA LEU A 422 -37.51 -1.93 -4.99
C LEU A 422 -36.32 -2.78 -5.44
N GLN A 423 -35.96 -2.74 -6.72
CA GLN A 423 -34.81 -3.47 -7.25
C GLN A 423 -33.48 -2.88 -6.75
N ILE A 424 -33.37 -1.55 -6.65
CA ILE A 424 -32.16 -0.90 -6.14
C ILE A 424 -31.98 -1.21 -4.65
N LEU A 425 -33.02 -1.03 -3.84
CA LEU A 425 -33.00 -1.43 -2.43
C LEU A 425 -32.69 -2.92 -2.28
N GLY A 426 -33.36 -3.76 -3.07
CA GLY A 426 -33.14 -5.21 -3.08
C GLY A 426 -31.71 -5.61 -3.48
N SER A 427 -31.02 -4.80 -4.29
CA SER A 427 -29.62 -5.06 -4.69
C SER A 427 -28.64 -4.83 -3.55
N ASN A 428 -28.93 -3.84 -2.68
CA ASN A 428 -28.16 -3.58 -1.47
C ASN A 428 -28.68 -4.32 -0.23
N TYR A 429 -29.77 -5.10 -0.33
CA TYR A 429 -30.35 -5.78 0.82
C TYR A 429 -29.33 -6.69 1.52
N GLY A 430 -29.19 -6.53 2.84
CA GLY A 430 -28.15 -7.16 3.65
C GLY A 430 -26.88 -6.32 3.83
N PHE A 431 -26.80 -5.16 3.16
CA PHE A 431 -25.72 -4.20 3.40
C PHE A 431 -25.66 -3.82 4.88
N SER A 432 -24.45 -3.79 5.42
CA SER A 432 -24.17 -3.28 6.76
C SER A 432 -22.90 -2.44 6.71
N ALA A 433 -23.03 -1.18 7.13
CA ALA A 433 -21.89 -0.29 7.34
C ALA A 433 -20.97 -0.87 8.42
N ASN A 434 -19.66 -0.70 8.24
CA ASN A 434 -18.68 -1.17 9.19
C ASN A 434 -18.81 -0.47 10.54
N ARG A 435 -18.68 -1.22 11.63
CA ARG A 435 -18.72 -0.70 13.00
C ARG A 435 -17.38 -0.88 13.68
N ALA A 436 -17.13 -0.06 14.69
CA ALA A 436 -15.93 -0.21 15.50
C ALA A 436 -15.96 -1.54 16.28
N PRO A 437 -14.79 -2.16 16.50
CA PRO A 437 -14.68 -3.31 17.38
C PRO A 437 -15.28 -3.00 18.75
N VAL A 438 -15.86 -4.00 19.42
CA VAL A 438 -16.41 -3.82 20.78
C VAL A 438 -15.47 -4.44 21.80
N VAL A 439 -14.90 -3.61 22.68
CA VAL A 439 -13.99 -4.05 23.75
C VAL A 439 -14.76 -4.31 25.05
N ASN A 440 -14.45 -5.45 25.67
CA ASN A 440 -14.93 -5.86 26.98
C ASN A 440 -13.79 -5.73 28.00
N GLY A 441 -14.06 -5.06 29.12
CA GLY A 441 -13.12 -4.95 30.23
C GLY A 441 -12.89 -6.31 30.91
N THR A 442 -11.69 -6.49 31.47
CA THR A 442 -11.37 -7.63 32.32
C THR A 442 -10.63 -7.18 33.57
N SER A 443 -10.58 -8.04 34.58
CA SER A 443 -9.80 -7.82 35.80
C SER A 443 -8.95 -9.06 36.07
N VAL A 444 -7.68 -8.83 36.39
CA VAL A 444 -6.71 -9.89 36.65
C VAL A 444 -5.93 -9.54 37.90
N LEU A 445 -5.67 -10.55 38.75
CA LEU A 445 -4.84 -10.40 39.94
C LEU A 445 -3.42 -10.89 39.65
N THR A 446 -2.43 -10.19 40.21
CA THR A 446 -1.02 -10.61 40.21
C THR A 446 -0.40 -10.32 41.57
N HIS A 447 0.74 -10.93 41.84
CA HIS A 447 1.53 -10.64 43.05
C HIS A 447 2.39 -9.39 42.83
N GLN A 448 2.83 -8.78 43.94
CA GLN A 448 3.84 -7.74 43.93
C GLN A 448 5.06 -8.18 43.09
N ASP A 449 5.53 -7.29 42.23
CA ASP A 449 6.68 -7.49 41.33
C ASP A 449 6.52 -8.60 40.26
N LEU A 450 5.39 -9.33 40.25
CA LEU A 450 5.13 -10.42 39.31
C LEU A 450 4.37 -9.90 38.08
N GLY A 451 4.97 -10.10 36.91
CA GLY A 451 4.31 -9.80 35.63
C GLY A 451 3.20 -10.81 35.32
N VAL A 452 2.12 -10.34 34.71
CA VAL A 452 0.95 -11.15 34.34
C VAL A 452 0.68 -11.07 32.85
N SER A 453 0.23 -12.18 32.26
CA SER A 453 -0.18 -12.24 30.86
C SER A 453 -1.70 -12.19 30.78
N ILE A 454 -2.23 -11.30 29.94
CA ILE A 454 -3.66 -11.05 29.77
C ILE A 454 -3.98 -11.34 28.30
N PRO A 455 -4.80 -12.36 27.99
CA PRO A 455 -5.21 -12.65 26.63
C PRO A 455 -6.18 -11.56 26.16
N VAL A 456 -5.71 -10.63 25.33
CA VAL A 456 -6.53 -9.53 24.80
C VAL A 456 -7.38 -9.97 23.63
N GLY A 457 -6.95 -11.00 22.88
CA GLY A 457 -7.67 -11.54 21.73
C GLY A 457 -9.14 -11.91 21.96
N THR A 458 -9.49 -12.31 23.18
CA THR A 458 -10.87 -12.66 23.56
C THR A 458 -11.64 -11.50 24.18
N LEU A 459 -11.00 -10.34 24.37
CA LEU A 459 -11.59 -9.18 25.01
C LEU A 459 -12.30 -8.27 24.02
N ALA A 460 -12.13 -8.45 22.71
CA ALA A 460 -12.89 -7.69 21.73
C ALA A 460 -13.41 -8.59 20.62
N SER A 461 -14.50 -8.15 20.02
CA SER A 461 -15.08 -8.75 18.82
C SER A 461 -15.45 -7.64 17.86
N ASP A 462 -15.13 -7.83 16.60
CA ASP A 462 -15.57 -6.98 15.51
C ASP A 462 -16.91 -7.52 14.99
N PRO A 463 -17.98 -6.71 14.89
CA PRO A 463 -19.28 -7.20 14.48
C PRO A 463 -19.33 -7.74 13.04
N GLU A 464 -18.44 -7.25 12.17
CA GLU A 464 -18.31 -7.68 10.78
C GLU A 464 -17.22 -8.74 10.59
N GLY A 465 -16.47 -9.06 11.64
CA GLY A 465 -15.40 -10.05 11.64
C GLY A 465 -14.07 -9.53 11.08
N ASP A 466 -13.92 -8.21 11.01
CA ASP A 466 -12.68 -7.58 10.58
C ASP A 466 -11.53 -7.84 11.56
N ALA A 467 -10.30 -7.77 11.04
CA ALA A 467 -9.10 -7.98 11.86
C ALA A 467 -8.96 -6.87 12.91
N ILE A 468 -8.80 -7.28 14.18
CA ILE A 468 -8.63 -6.36 15.30
C ILE A 468 -7.15 -6.18 15.62
N PHE A 469 -6.74 -4.93 15.70
CA PHE A 469 -5.45 -4.48 16.14
C PHE A 469 -5.53 -3.83 17.52
N TRP A 470 -4.52 -4.09 18.33
CA TRP A 470 -4.52 -3.69 19.73
C TRP A 470 -3.52 -2.58 19.99
N LYS A 471 -3.93 -1.59 20.76
CA LYS A 471 -3.06 -0.58 21.33
C LYS A 471 -3.31 -0.50 22.84
N MET A 472 -2.22 -0.45 23.61
CA MET A 472 -2.29 -0.29 25.06
C MET A 472 -1.75 1.09 25.42
N VAL A 473 -2.57 1.88 26.11
CA VAL A 473 -2.24 3.27 26.46
C VAL A 473 -2.44 3.51 27.96
N ASN A 474 -1.87 4.62 28.44
CA ASN A 474 -2.08 5.12 29.80
C ASN A 474 -1.85 4.08 30.92
N PRO A 475 -0.70 3.38 30.97
CA PRO A 475 -0.42 2.46 32.08
C PRO A 475 -0.23 3.23 33.39
N VAL A 476 -0.89 2.75 34.44
CA VAL A 476 -0.86 3.29 35.80
C VAL A 476 -0.27 2.23 36.73
N ASN A 477 0.73 2.62 37.53
CA ASN A 477 1.40 1.75 38.51
C ASN A 477 2.05 0.49 37.91
N GLY A 478 2.41 0.52 36.62
CA GLY A 478 3.14 -0.55 35.94
C GLY A 478 3.50 -0.19 34.51
N THR A 479 3.95 -1.20 33.77
CA THR A 479 4.25 -1.13 32.34
C THR A 479 3.48 -2.22 31.62
N VAL A 480 3.06 -1.95 30.38
CA VAL A 480 2.34 -2.90 29.54
C VAL A 480 3.02 -2.98 28.18
N ILE A 481 3.17 -4.19 27.66
CA ILE A 481 3.64 -4.45 26.30
C ILE A 481 2.75 -5.49 25.63
N LEU A 482 2.49 -5.34 24.33
CA LEU A 482 1.87 -6.38 23.53
C LEU A 482 2.93 -7.42 23.16
N ARG A 483 2.66 -8.70 23.41
CA ARG A 483 3.58 -9.78 23.04
C ARG A 483 3.64 -9.99 21.53
N GLU A 484 4.63 -10.79 21.10
CA GLU A 484 4.85 -11.11 19.69
C GLU A 484 3.61 -11.70 19.01
N ASP A 485 2.82 -12.49 19.73
CA ASP A 485 1.55 -13.07 19.24
C ASP A 485 0.49 -12.03 18.83
N GLY A 486 0.63 -10.77 19.27
CA GLY A 486 -0.35 -9.71 19.01
C GLY A 486 -1.69 -9.92 19.70
N GLN A 487 -1.80 -10.93 20.56
CA GLN A 487 -3.04 -11.40 21.18
C GLN A 487 -2.93 -11.43 22.71
N THR A 488 -1.72 -11.23 23.26
CA THR A 488 -1.46 -11.24 24.70
C THR A 488 -0.77 -9.95 25.15
N ALA A 489 -1.38 -9.24 26.10
CA ALA A 489 -0.71 -8.15 26.82
C ALA A 489 0.09 -8.71 27.99
N TRP A 490 1.32 -8.25 28.19
CA TRP A 490 2.11 -8.53 29.39
C TRP A 490 2.20 -7.27 30.24
N PHE A 491 1.63 -7.32 31.43
CA PHE A 491 1.65 -6.22 32.39
C PHE A 491 2.63 -6.53 33.52
N LYS A 492 3.54 -5.60 33.83
CA LYS A 492 4.45 -5.68 34.97
C LYS A 492 4.25 -4.49 35.92
N PRO A 493 3.84 -4.73 37.19
CA PRO A 493 3.75 -3.68 38.20
C PRO A 493 5.10 -2.97 38.44
N ILE A 494 5.05 -1.72 38.90
CA ILE A 494 6.25 -1.02 39.39
C ILE A 494 6.82 -1.81 40.58
N LEU A 495 8.15 -1.88 40.67
CA LEU A 495 8.84 -2.57 41.75
C LEU A 495 8.39 -2.02 43.12
N GLY A 496 7.99 -2.91 44.03
CA GLY A 496 7.51 -2.53 45.35
C GLY A 496 6.03 -2.15 45.42
N TYR A 497 5.31 -2.09 44.30
CA TYR A 497 3.94 -1.60 44.27
C TYR A 497 2.92 -2.66 44.70
N THR A 498 2.00 -2.27 45.57
CA THR A 498 0.80 -3.05 45.94
C THR A 498 -0.42 -2.13 45.90
N GLY A 499 -1.44 -2.49 45.14
CA GLY A 499 -2.65 -1.68 44.97
C GLY A 499 -3.29 -1.91 43.61
N LEU A 500 -4.21 -1.01 43.23
CA LEU A 500 -4.85 -1.04 41.92
C LEU A 500 -3.89 -0.47 40.85
N ALA A 501 -3.64 -1.28 39.83
CA ALA A 501 -2.93 -0.89 38.63
C ALA A 501 -3.86 -1.06 37.43
N SER A 502 -3.69 -0.25 36.40
CA SER A 502 -4.56 -0.25 35.23
C SER A 502 -3.80 0.16 33.98
N PHE A 503 -4.38 -0.13 32.82
CA PHE A 503 -4.03 0.44 31.53
C PHE A 503 -5.31 0.46 30.69
N GLU A 504 -5.34 1.31 29.67
CA GLU A 504 -6.45 1.38 28.73
C GLU A 504 -6.12 0.50 27.52
N LEU A 505 -7.10 -0.30 27.12
CA LEU A 505 -7.02 -1.16 25.95
C LEU A 505 -7.86 -0.53 24.84
N MET A 506 -7.22 -0.20 23.74
CA MET A 506 -7.87 0.27 22.52
C MET A 506 -7.85 -0.84 21.48
N ALA A 507 -9.01 -1.12 20.88
CA ALA A 507 -9.12 -2.03 19.75
C ALA A 507 -9.44 -1.22 18.50
N SER A 508 -8.77 -1.51 17.39
CA SER A 508 -9.00 -0.85 16.11
C SER A 508 -9.08 -1.86 14.98
N ASP A 509 -9.98 -1.63 14.04
CA ASP A 509 -10.10 -2.37 12.79
C ASP A 509 -9.30 -1.70 11.64
N GLY A 510 -8.53 -0.66 11.96
CA GLY A 510 -7.76 0.14 11.01
C GLY A 510 -8.46 1.37 10.43
N PHE A 511 -9.76 1.53 10.68
CA PHE A 511 -10.59 2.66 10.24
C PHE A 511 -11.27 3.38 11.41
N SER A 512 -11.67 2.61 12.41
CA SER A 512 -12.33 3.04 13.63
C SER A 512 -11.68 2.35 14.83
N ALA A 513 -11.92 2.88 16.03
CA ALA A 513 -11.36 2.34 17.25
C ALA A 513 -12.33 2.52 18.42
N SER A 514 -12.24 1.62 19.41
CA SER A 514 -12.99 1.67 20.67
C SER A 514 -12.10 1.67 21.90
#